data_AF-A0A7K2N1B0-F1
#
_entry.id   AF-A0A7K2N1B0-F1
#
_cell.length_a   1.000
_cell.length_b   1.000
_cell.length_c   1.000
_cell.angle_alpha   90.00
_cell.angle_beta   90.00
_cell.angle_gamma   90.00
#
_symmetry.space_group_name_H-M   'P 1'
#
loop_
_entity.id
_entity.type
_entity.pdbx_description
1 polymer ?
#
loop_
_entity_poly.entity_id
_entity_poly.type
_entity_poly.pdbx_seq_one_letter_code
_entity_poly.pdbx_strand_id
1 'polypeptide(L)'
;VESGIKVARKWAYDVKGVPADRATIVVAADNFHGRTTTIVSFSTDETARSGFGPFTPGFRIVPYNDLAAMEAAVDETTAAVLIEPIQGEAGVLIPDDGYLAGVRELTRRKGCLFVADEIQSGLGRTGHTLAVEHESVVPDVVLLGKALGGGIVPVSAVVGRRDVLGVLHPGEHGSTFGGNPLAAAVGTAVVELLETGEFQRRAAELGAVLREGLAALAGK
;
A
#
# COMPACT_ATOMS: atom_id res chain seq x y z
N VAL A 1 -0.66 -4.48 6.19
CA VAL A 1 0.76 -4.28 5.79
C VAL A 1 1.66 -5.44 6.21
N GLU A 2 1.74 -5.82 7.50
CA GLU A 2 2.58 -6.96 7.95
C GLU A 2 2.44 -8.25 7.11
N SER A 3 1.21 -8.67 6.82
CA SER A 3 0.97 -9.84 5.97
C SER A 3 1.53 -9.66 4.56
N GLY A 4 1.46 -8.46 3.99
CA GLY A 4 2.07 -8.13 2.69
C GLY A 4 3.61 -8.20 2.74
N ILE A 5 4.24 -7.74 3.82
CA ILE A 5 5.68 -7.87 4.06
C ILE A 5 6.08 -9.35 4.12
N LYS A 6 5.35 -10.17 4.88
CA LYS A 6 5.59 -11.62 4.98
C LYS A 6 5.46 -12.31 3.63
N VAL A 7 4.38 -12.02 2.89
CA VAL A 7 4.16 -12.56 1.53
C VAL A 7 5.31 -12.19 0.62
N ALA A 8 5.70 -10.91 0.56
CA ALA A 8 6.76 -10.45 -0.32
C ALA A 8 8.10 -11.14 -0.02
N ARG A 9 8.47 -11.24 1.27
CA ARG A 9 9.69 -11.94 1.70
C ARG A 9 9.64 -13.42 1.34
N LYS A 10 8.56 -14.12 1.67
CA LYS A 10 8.43 -15.55 1.38
C LYS A 10 8.45 -15.82 -0.12
N TRP A 11 7.75 -15.01 -0.92
CA TRP A 11 7.81 -15.07 -2.38
C TRP A 11 9.23 -14.84 -2.90
N ALA A 12 9.97 -13.89 -2.33
CA ALA A 12 11.34 -13.63 -2.75
C ALA A 12 12.28 -14.83 -2.50
N TYR A 13 12.11 -15.52 -1.38
CA TYR A 13 12.89 -16.72 -1.05
C TYR A 13 12.46 -17.93 -1.89
N ASP A 14 11.16 -18.23 -1.91
CA ASP A 14 10.64 -19.48 -2.45
C ASP A 14 10.50 -19.44 -3.98
N VAL A 15 10.28 -18.26 -4.57
CA VAL A 15 9.99 -18.09 -6.01
C VAL A 15 11.09 -17.33 -6.73
N LYS A 16 11.49 -16.15 -6.23
CA LYS A 16 12.54 -15.35 -6.88
C LYS A 16 13.94 -15.95 -6.68
N GLY A 17 14.14 -16.75 -5.62
CA GLY A 17 15.44 -17.37 -5.30
C GLY A 17 16.43 -16.42 -4.62
N VAL A 18 15.95 -15.38 -3.94
CA VAL A 18 16.80 -14.54 -3.10
C VAL A 18 17.40 -15.41 -1.98
N PRO A 19 18.70 -15.27 -1.65
CA PRO A 19 19.29 -16.04 -0.56
C PRO A 19 18.59 -15.77 0.78
N ALA A 20 18.55 -16.78 1.65
CA ALA A 20 17.91 -16.67 2.97
C ALA A 20 18.39 -15.43 3.75
N ASP A 21 17.45 -14.76 4.41
CA ASP A 21 17.66 -13.55 5.23
C ASP A 21 18.26 -12.34 4.49
N ARG A 22 18.27 -12.37 3.15
CA ARG A 22 18.79 -11.27 2.32
C ARG A 22 17.71 -10.43 1.66
N ALA A 23 16.43 -10.80 1.77
CA ALA A 23 15.35 -10.08 1.09
C ALA A 23 15.21 -8.64 1.62
N THR A 24 15.19 -7.69 0.70
CA THR A 24 14.97 -6.27 1.00
C THR A 24 13.62 -5.79 0.46
N ILE A 25 13.02 -4.79 1.11
CA ILE A 25 11.83 -4.09 0.61
C ILE A 25 12.17 -2.61 0.50
N VAL A 26 11.95 -2.02 -0.68
CA VAL A 26 12.10 -0.58 -0.89
C VAL A 26 10.79 0.10 -0.48
N VAL A 27 10.89 1.13 0.35
CA VAL A 27 9.77 1.96 0.80
C VAL A 27 10.08 3.44 0.60
N ALA A 28 9.05 4.27 0.55
CA ALA A 28 9.22 5.72 0.50
C ALA A 28 9.48 6.31 1.88
N ALA A 29 10.25 7.40 1.97
CA ALA A 29 10.33 8.26 3.13
C ALA A 29 8.95 8.85 3.44
N ASP A 30 8.72 9.17 4.71
CA ASP A 30 7.48 9.77 5.24
C ASP A 30 6.24 8.86 5.12
N ASN A 31 6.46 7.58 4.83
CA ASN A 31 5.41 6.57 4.77
C ASN A 31 4.65 6.43 6.09
N PHE A 32 3.37 6.07 5.99
CA PHE A 32 2.59 5.58 7.12
C PHE A 32 1.91 4.26 6.77
N HIS A 33 2.54 3.16 7.18
CA HIS A 33 2.00 1.82 6.96
C HIS A 33 1.40 1.19 8.24
N GLY A 34 1.43 1.89 9.39
CA GLY A 34 0.97 1.38 10.68
C GLY A 34 1.96 1.60 11.83
N ARG A 35 1.79 0.84 12.92
CA ARG A 35 2.49 1.09 14.21
C ARG A 35 3.14 -0.16 14.83
N THR A 36 3.20 -1.28 14.12
CA THR A 36 3.93 -2.46 14.62
C THR A 36 5.43 -2.20 14.62
N THR A 37 6.19 -2.96 15.41
CA THR A 37 7.66 -2.81 15.52
C THR A 37 8.37 -2.93 14.17
N THR A 38 7.96 -3.86 13.31
CA THR A 38 8.49 -3.97 11.95
C THR A 38 8.06 -2.81 11.07
N ILE A 39 6.83 -2.30 11.19
CA ILE A 39 6.41 -1.17 10.36
C ILE A 39 7.15 0.11 10.73
N VAL A 40 7.25 0.42 12.03
CA VAL A 40 7.99 1.63 12.45
C VAL A 40 9.50 1.51 12.21
N SER A 41 10.03 0.29 11.97
CA SER A 41 11.45 0.08 11.62
C SER A 41 11.89 0.81 10.34
N PHE A 42 10.96 1.06 9.42
CA PHE A 42 11.20 1.76 8.16
C PHE A 42 10.46 3.11 8.05
N SER A 43 9.94 3.61 9.17
CA SER A 43 9.44 5.00 9.27
C SER A 43 10.61 5.99 9.23
N THR A 44 10.36 7.22 8.76
CA THR A 44 11.24 8.39 8.96
C THR A 44 10.69 9.36 10.03
N ASP A 45 9.48 9.13 10.55
CA ASP A 45 8.93 9.87 11.68
C ASP A 45 9.58 9.41 12.99
N GLU A 46 10.37 10.29 13.60
CA GLU A 46 11.05 10.06 14.87
C GLU A 46 10.06 9.76 16.01
N THR A 47 8.88 10.38 16.00
CA THR A 47 7.84 10.16 17.03
C THR A 47 7.30 8.73 16.97
N ALA A 48 7.18 8.16 15.77
CA ALA A 48 6.76 6.78 15.59
C ALA A 48 7.84 5.76 16.00
N ARG A 49 9.10 6.18 16.16
CA ARG A 49 10.26 5.30 16.36
C ARG A 49 10.86 5.36 17.74
N SER A 50 10.83 6.53 18.38
CA SER A 50 11.55 6.79 19.62
C SER A 50 11.19 5.78 20.72
N GLY A 51 12.20 5.06 21.22
CA GLY A 51 12.04 4.08 22.31
C GLY A 51 11.54 2.68 21.91
N PHE A 52 11.38 2.36 20.62
CA PHE A 52 10.84 1.06 20.16
C PHE A 52 11.88 0.09 19.57
N GLY A 53 13.17 0.43 19.62
CA GLY A 53 14.24 -0.43 19.10
C GLY A 53 14.49 -1.70 19.94
N PRO A 54 15.25 -2.69 19.42
CA PRO A 54 15.92 -2.69 18.12
C PRO A 54 14.96 -2.91 16.94
N PHE A 55 15.28 -2.32 15.79
CA PHE A 55 14.43 -2.30 14.61
C PHE A 55 14.65 -3.49 13.68
N THR A 56 13.56 -3.96 13.05
CA THR A 56 13.63 -5.03 12.05
C THR A 56 14.43 -4.57 10.82
N PRO A 57 15.46 -5.32 10.37
CA PRO A 57 16.24 -4.96 9.18
C PRO A 57 15.51 -5.32 7.88
N GLY A 58 16.17 -5.06 6.74
CA GLY A 58 15.71 -5.48 5.41
C GLY A 58 14.81 -4.48 4.70
N PHE A 59 14.96 -3.19 5.00
CA PHE A 59 14.24 -2.10 4.34
C PHE A 59 15.23 -1.06 3.78
N ARG A 60 14.90 -0.52 2.60
CA ARG A 60 15.63 0.58 1.96
C ARG A 60 14.66 1.74 1.78
N ILE A 61 14.95 2.87 2.40
CA ILE A 61 14.09 4.04 2.37
C ILE A 61 14.62 4.99 1.29
N VAL A 62 13.75 5.43 0.38
CA VAL A 62 14.05 6.40 -0.69
C VAL A 62 13.07 7.57 -0.62
N PRO A 63 13.40 8.77 -1.12
CA PRO A 63 12.43 9.87 -1.20
C PRO A 63 11.14 9.45 -1.95
N TYR A 64 9.98 9.90 -1.46
CA TYR A 64 8.73 9.72 -2.19
C TYR A 64 8.75 10.53 -3.49
N ASN A 65 8.03 10.05 -4.52
CA ASN A 65 7.98 10.68 -5.84
C ASN A 65 9.36 10.85 -6.53
N ASP A 66 10.36 10.04 -6.16
CA ASP A 66 11.68 9.99 -6.82
C ASP A 66 11.92 8.61 -7.43
N LEU A 67 11.56 8.47 -8.72
CA LEU A 67 11.71 7.22 -9.45
C LEU A 67 13.18 6.83 -9.65
N ALA A 68 14.09 7.81 -9.77
CA ALA A 68 15.51 7.55 -9.97
C ALA A 68 16.16 6.99 -8.71
N ALA A 69 15.85 7.57 -7.54
CA ALA A 69 16.28 7.03 -6.25
C ALA A 69 15.71 5.62 -6.01
N MET A 70 14.44 5.40 -6.37
CA MET A 70 13.84 4.08 -6.28
C MET A 70 14.56 3.07 -7.18
N GLU A 71 14.85 3.41 -8.44
CA GLU A 71 15.58 2.52 -9.36
C GLU A 71 16.99 2.18 -8.84
N ALA A 72 17.69 3.15 -8.24
CA ALA A 72 19.00 2.92 -7.64
C ALA A 72 18.95 2.00 -6.40
N ALA A 73 17.83 1.96 -5.67
CA ALA A 73 17.67 1.13 -4.47
C ALA A 73 17.20 -0.31 -4.76
N VAL A 74 16.65 -0.58 -5.95
CA VAL A 74 16.18 -1.91 -6.35
C VAL A 74 17.31 -2.74 -6.95
N ASP A 75 17.59 -3.89 -6.35
CA ASP A 75 18.60 -4.85 -6.79
C ASP A 75 18.07 -6.30 -6.80
N GLU A 76 18.96 -7.27 -7.00
CA GLU A 76 18.61 -8.69 -7.08
C GLU A 76 18.01 -9.25 -5.78
N THR A 77 18.27 -8.60 -4.64
CA THR A 77 17.73 -9.01 -3.33
C THR A 77 16.37 -8.39 -3.03
N THR A 78 15.91 -7.44 -3.84
CA THR A 78 14.65 -6.72 -3.59
C THR A 78 13.46 -7.64 -3.82
N ALA A 79 12.72 -7.91 -2.76
CA ALA A 79 11.46 -8.64 -2.78
C ALA A 79 10.32 -7.80 -3.36
N ALA A 80 10.22 -6.54 -2.91
CA ALA A 80 9.14 -5.65 -3.28
C ALA A 80 9.52 -4.16 -3.19
N VAL A 81 8.78 -3.35 -3.93
CA VAL A 81 8.51 -1.95 -3.62
C VAL A 81 7.17 -1.88 -2.91
N LEU A 82 7.12 -1.27 -1.72
CA LEU A 82 5.91 -1.03 -0.94
C LEU A 82 5.72 0.48 -0.77
N ILE A 83 4.69 1.05 -1.39
CA ILE A 83 4.40 2.49 -1.32
C ILE A 83 2.89 2.77 -1.26
N GLU A 84 2.54 3.93 -0.71
CA GLU A 84 1.21 4.52 -0.83
C GLU A 84 1.06 5.20 -2.22
N PRO A 85 -0.04 5.00 -2.95
CA PRO A 85 -0.31 5.74 -4.19
C PRO A 85 -0.41 7.25 -3.99
N ILE A 86 -0.87 7.68 -2.81
CA ILE A 86 -0.86 9.06 -2.30
C ILE A 86 -0.50 8.95 -0.82
N GLN A 87 0.55 9.64 -0.37
CA GLN A 87 0.92 9.58 1.05
C GLN A 87 -0.06 10.37 1.89
N GLY A 88 -0.75 9.66 2.77
CA GLY A 88 -1.84 10.20 3.56
C GLY A 88 -1.37 11.09 4.70
N GLU A 89 -0.77 10.44 5.70
CA GLU A 89 -0.37 11.08 6.95
C GLU A 89 0.80 12.05 6.78
N ALA A 90 1.54 11.96 5.65
CA ALA A 90 2.59 12.90 5.27
C ALA A 90 2.06 14.27 4.79
N GLY A 91 0.73 14.47 4.79
CA GLY A 91 0.10 15.72 4.37
C GLY A 91 -0.59 15.65 3.01
N VAL A 92 -1.14 14.48 2.65
CA VAL A 92 -1.85 14.26 1.38
C VAL A 92 -0.96 14.60 0.18
N LEU A 93 0.21 13.94 0.11
CA LEU A 93 1.17 14.15 -0.97
C LEU A 93 0.74 13.34 -2.20
N ILE A 94 0.29 14.05 -3.22
CA ILE A 94 -0.04 13.49 -4.53
C ILE A 94 1.26 13.45 -5.36
N PRO A 95 1.67 12.28 -5.90
CA PRO A 95 2.88 12.20 -6.71
C PRO A 95 2.70 12.87 -8.07
N ASP A 96 3.80 13.07 -8.79
CA ASP A 96 3.76 13.57 -10.17
C ASP A 96 3.16 12.52 -11.12
N ASP A 97 2.50 12.99 -12.18
CA ASP A 97 1.95 12.14 -13.22
C ASP A 97 3.02 11.18 -13.80
N GLY A 98 2.70 9.89 -13.81
CA GLY A 98 3.55 8.83 -14.35
C GLY A 98 4.49 8.21 -13.32
N TYR A 99 4.48 8.68 -12.07
CA TYR A 99 5.27 8.08 -11.00
C TYR A 99 4.85 6.62 -10.77
N LEU A 100 3.56 6.33 -10.58
CA LEU A 100 3.08 4.98 -10.27
C LEU A 100 3.28 4.01 -11.44
N ALA A 101 3.07 4.48 -12.67
CA ALA A 101 3.36 3.75 -13.90
C ALA A 101 4.85 3.44 -14.01
N GLY A 102 5.71 4.41 -13.68
CA GLY A 102 7.16 4.23 -13.59
C GLY A 102 7.56 3.18 -12.56
N VAL A 103 6.99 3.21 -11.36
CA VAL A 103 7.21 2.18 -10.32
C VAL A 103 6.78 0.80 -10.81
N ARG A 104 5.62 0.71 -11.45
CA ARG A 104 5.13 -0.55 -12.03
C ARG A 104 6.09 -1.09 -13.09
N GLU A 105 6.56 -0.25 -13.99
CA GLU A 105 7.50 -0.67 -15.03
C GLU A 105 8.85 -1.10 -14.44
N LEU A 106 9.37 -0.34 -13.48
CA LEU A 106 10.60 -0.67 -12.76
C LEU A 106 10.50 -2.04 -12.07
N THR A 107 9.46 -2.26 -11.27
CA THR A 107 9.27 -3.52 -10.54
C THR A 107 9.14 -4.72 -11.48
N ARG A 108 8.43 -4.55 -12.60
CA ARG A 108 8.31 -5.56 -13.66
C ARG A 108 9.67 -5.88 -14.28
N ARG A 109 10.44 -4.85 -14.68
CA ARG A 109 11.77 -4.99 -15.28
C ARG A 109 12.78 -5.65 -14.33
N LYS A 110 12.70 -5.35 -13.03
CA LYS A 110 13.62 -5.86 -12.00
C LYS A 110 13.15 -7.18 -11.37
N GLY A 111 11.99 -7.69 -11.75
CA GLY A 111 11.43 -8.92 -11.21
C GLY A 111 11.22 -8.85 -9.70
N CYS A 112 10.72 -7.74 -9.18
CA CYS A 112 10.27 -7.61 -7.79
C CYS A 112 8.78 -7.23 -7.76
N LEU A 113 8.12 -7.43 -6.63
CA LEU A 113 6.70 -7.16 -6.50
C LEU A 113 6.43 -5.67 -6.34
N PHE A 114 5.34 -5.18 -6.93
CA PHE A 114 4.75 -3.91 -6.51
C PHE A 114 3.61 -4.16 -5.51
N VAL A 115 3.82 -3.72 -4.27
CA VAL A 115 2.79 -3.69 -3.21
C VAL A 115 2.27 -2.26 -3.06
N ALA A 116 1.02 -2.03 -3.43
CA ALA A 116 0.36 -0.74 -3.24
C ALA A 116 -0.42 -0.74 -1.92
N ASP A 117 -0.10 0.20 -1.03
CA ASP A 117 -0.89 0.45 0.16
C ASP A 117 -2.06 1.40 -0.15
N GLU A 118 -3.21 0.79 -0.45
CA GLU A 118 -4.46 1.49 -0.78
C GLU A 118 -5.38 1.58 0.46
N ILE A 119 -4.84 1.37 1.67
CA ILE A 119 -5.64 1.39 2.90
C ILE A 119 -6.37 2.75 3.06
N GLN A 120 -5.73 3.86 2.71
CA GLN A 120 -6.35 5.19 2.76
C GLN A 120 -6.84 5.71 1.41
N SER A 121 -6.05 5.52 0.35
CA SER A 121 -6.31 6.08 -0.98
C SER A 121 -7.33 5.27 -1.79
N GLY A 122 -7.55 4.00 -1.44
CA GLY A 122 -8.45 3.13 -2.17
C GLY A 122 -9.91 3.28 -1.79
N LEU A 123 -10.70 2.33 -2.28
CA LEU A 123 -12.13 2.15 -1.98
C LEU A 123 -12.95 3.42 -2.28
N GLY A 124 -12.73 3.99 -3.47
CA GLY A 124 -13.51 5.13 -3.97
C GLY A 124 -13.02 6.50 -3.52
N ARG A 125 -12.06 6.57 -2.58
CA ARG A 125 -11.59 7.83 -1.97
C ARG A 125 -11.16 8.87 -3.00
N THR A 126 -10.45 8.45 -4.03
CA THR A 126 -9.80 9.33 -5.02
C THR A 126 -10.62 9.48 -6.30
N GLY A 127 -11.86 9.02 -6.34
CA GLY A 127 -12.68 9.00 -7.55
C GLY A 127 -12.51 7.76 -8.41
N HIS A 128 -11.63 6.84 -8.01
CA HIS A 128 -11.46 5.49 -8.57
C HIS A 128 -11.60 4.45 -7.47
N THR A 129 -11.85 3.19 -7.83
CA THR A 129 -11.93 2.11 -6.83
C THR A 129 -10.59 1.93 -6.14
N LEU A 130 -9.50 1.95 -6.90
CA LEU A 130 -8.12 2.00 -6.40
C LEU A 130 -7.44 3.25 -6.96
N ALA A 131 -6.66 3.97 -6.16
CA ALA A 131 -5.97 5.17 -6.61
C ALA A 131 -4.95 4.90 -7.73
N VAL A 132 -4.32 3.72 -7.75
CA VAL A 132 -3.43 3.31 -8.85
C VAL A 132 -4.10 3.28 -10.24
N GLU A 133 -5.44 3.22 -10.30
CA GLU A 133 -6.20 3.25 -11.56
C GLU A 133 -6.09 4.59 -12.30
N HIS A 134 -5.77 5.69 -11.60
CA HIS A 134 -5.52 7.00 -12.23
C HIS A 134 -4.39 6.93 -13.26
N GLU A 135 -3.44 6.00 -13.09
CA GLU A 135 -2.36 5.73 -14.03
C GLU A 135 -2.49 4.37 -14.73
N SER A 136 -3.68 3.74 -14.69
CA SER A 136 -3.93 2.41 -15.27
C SER A 136 -2.97 1.32 -14.77
N VAL A 137 -2.54 1.42 -13.52
CA VAL A 137 -1.55 0.51 -12.93
C VAL A 137 -2.23 -0.65 -12.21
N VAL A 138 -1.68 -1.86 -12.41
CA VAL A 138 -2.07 -3.07 -11.68
C VAL A 138 -0.89 -3.54 -10.81
N PRO A 139 -0.94 -3.34 -9.48
CA PRO A 139 0.05 -3.85 -8.54
C PRO A 139 0.02 -5.39 -8.44
N ASP A 140 1.10 -6.00 -7.97
CA ASP A 140 1.12 -7.44 -7.67
C ASP A 140 0.33 -7.76 -6.40
N VAL A 141 0.35 -6.84 -5.44
CA VAL A 141 -0.39 -6.91 -4.18
C VAL A 141 -0.99 -5.54 -3.87
N VAL A 142 -2.24 -5.53 -3.44
CA VAL A 142 -2.96 -4.36 -2.94
C VAL A 142 -3.32 -4.60 -1.47
N LEU A 143 -3.07 -3.61 -0.63
CA LEU A 143 -3.44 -3.63 0.78
C LEU A 143 -4.68 -2.76 0.98
N LEU A 144 -5.74 -3.31 1.59
CA LEU A 144 -7.01 -2.63 1.83
C LEU A 144 -7.35 -2.66 3.31
N GLY A 145 -8.10 -1.67 3.77
CA GLY A 145 -8.54 -1.53 5.16
C GLY A 145 -9.48 -0.35 5.30
N LYS A 146 -9.48 0.32 6.46
CA LYS A 146 -10.26 1.55 6.76
C LYS A 146 -11.70 1.48 6.22
N ALA A 147 -11.96 2.07 5.05
CA ALA A 147 -13.27 2.11 4.41
C ALA A 147 -13.86 0.72 4.15
N LEU A 148 -13.04 -0.33 4.01
CA LEU A 148 -13.49 -1.72 3.86
C LEU A 148 -14.38 -2.17 5.02
N GLY A 149 -14.15 -1.65 6.22
CA GLY A 149 -14.97 -1.93 7.40
C GLY A 149 -16.20 -1.05 7.53
N GLY A 150 -16.46 -0.14 6.59
CA GLY A 150 -17.54 0.84 6.64
C GLY A 150 -17.49 1.78 7.85
N GLY A 151 -16.38 1.81 8.59
CA GLY A 151 -16.30 2.45 9.92
C GLY A 151 -17.06 1.71 11.03
N ILE A 152 -17.55 0.50 10.77
CA ILE A 152 -18.38 -0.31 11.68
C ILE A 152 -17.53 -1.35 12.40
N VAL A 153 -16.71 -2.10 11.65
CA VAL A 153 -15.84 -3.17 12.18
C VAL A 153 -14.44 -3.12 11.57
N PRO A 154 -13.39 -3.47 12.33
CA PRO A 154 -12.05 -3.54 11.77
C PRO A 154 -11.93 -4.74 10.83
N VAL A 155 -11.64 -4.45 9.56
CA VAL A 155 -11.32 -5.45 8.54
C VAL A 155 -10.27 -4.87 7.60
N SER A 156 -9.37 -5.73 7.17
CA SER A 156 -8.35 -5.44 6.17
C SER A 156 -8.18 -6.63 5.24
N ALA A 157 -7.64 -6.38 4.06
CA ALA A 157 -7.38 -7.41 3.07
C ALA A 157 -5.98 -7.23 2.45
N VAL A 158 -5.38 -8.35 2.10
CA VAL A 158 -4.20 -8.42 1.23
C VAL A 158 -4.66 -9.14 -0.03
N VAL A 159 -4.77 -8.40 -1.12
CA VAL A 159 -5.30 -8.88 -2.39
C VAL A 159 -4.15 -8.97 -3.39
N GLY A 160 -4.06 -10.04 -4.16
CA GLY A 160 -2.93 -10.24 -5.07
C GLY A 160 -3.05 -11.51 -5.90
N ARG A 161 -2.10 -11.70 -6.81
CA ARG A 161 -2.10 -12.85 -7.72
C ARG A 161 -1.85 -14.16 -6.97
N ARG A 162 -2.39 -15.27 -7.49
CA ARG A 162 -2.29 -16.60 -6.87
C ARG A 162 -0.84 -17.08 -6.71
N ASP A 163 0.02 -16.79 -7.68
CA ASP A 163 1.45 -17.14 -7.63
C ASP A 163 2.25 -16.31 -6.61
N VAL A 164 1.69 -15.20 -6.13
CA VAL A 164 2.28 -14.38 -5.07
C VAL A 164 1.71 -14.75 -3.70
N LEU A 165 0.38 -14.79 -3.55
CA LEU A 165 -0.26 -15.10 -2.26
C LEU A 165 -0.21 -16.60 -1.91
N GLY A 166 -0.13 -17.46 -2.92
CA GLY A 166 -0.12 -18.92 -2.77
C GLY A 166 1.13 -19.47 -2.09
N VAL A 167 2.12 -18.62 -1.79
CA VAL A 167 3.27 -19.00 -0.97
C VAL A 167 2.88 -19.29 0.48
N LEU A 168 1.79 -18.72 1.00
CA LEU A 168 1.36 -18.99 2.38
C LEU A 168 0.69 -20.37 2.48
N HIS A 169 1.36 -21.31 3.13
CA HIS A 169 0.87 -22.65 3.41
C HIS A 169 0.18 -22.73 4.79
N PRO A 170 -0.62 -23.78 5.04
CA PRO A 170 -1.27 -23.98 6.34
C PRO A 170 -0.28 -23.93 7.50
N GLY A 171 -0.58 -23.07 8.50
CA GLY A 171 0.24 -22.89 9.70
C GLY A 171 1.26 -21.74 9.62
N GLU A 172 1.52 -21.14 8.47
CA GLU A 172 2.57 -20.09 8.32
C GLU A 172 2.06 -18.66 8.60
N HIS A 173 0.75 -18.45 8.55
CA HIS A 173 0.09 -17.18 8.84
C HIS A 173 -1.33 -17.42 9.36
N GLY A 174 -1.82 -16.53 10.23
CA GLY A 174 -3.17 -16.66 10.79
C GLY A 174 -3.57 -15.45 11.62
N SER A 175 -4.86 -15.35 11.90
CA SER A 175 -5.44 -14.33 12.77
C SER A 175 -6.74 -14.85 13.36
N THR A 176 -6.94 -14.72 14.67
CA THR A 176 -8.15 -15.19 15.37
C THR A 176 -9.42 -14.54 14.82
N PHE A 177 -9.36 -13.25 14.51
CA PHE A 177 -10.51 -12.48 14.00
C PHE A 177 -10.46 -12.25 12.48
N GLY A 178 -9.37 -12.64 11.81
CA GLY A 178 -9.24 -12.49 10.38
C GLY A 178 -10.28 -13.33 9.63
N GLY A 179 -11.03 -12.70 8.72
CA GLY A 179 -12.05 -13.39 7.93
C GLY A 179 -13.29 -13.82 8.73
N ASN A 180 -13.53 -13.25 9.92
CA ASN A 180 -14.74 -13.56 10.67
C ASN A 180 -16.01 -13.18 9.87
N PRO A 181 -17.13 -13.92 10.01
CA PRO A 181 -18.30 -13.75 9.15
C PRO A 181 -18.94 -12.35 9.21
N LEU A 182 -18.90 -11.68 10.37
CA LEU A 182 -19.47 -10.34 10.52
C LEU A 182 -18.66 -9.31 9.72
N ALA A 183 -17.34 -9.33 9.87
CA ALA A 183 -16.45 -8.47 9.11
C ALA A 183 -16.50 -8.73 7.60
N ALA A 184 -16.62 -10.00 7.20
CA ALA A 184 -16.78 -10.38 5.80
C ALA A 184 -18.09 -9.80 5.22
N ALA A 185 -19.21 -9.92 5.94
CA ALA A 185 -20.49 -9.36 5.48
C ALA A 185 -20.45 -7.84 5.31
N VAL A 186 -19.84 -7.12 6.25
CA VAL A 186 -19.65 -5.66 6.14
C VAL A 186 -18.74 -5.32 4.96
N GLY A 187 -17.62 -6.02 4.80
CA GLY A 187 -16.71 -5.82 3.68
C GLY A 187 -17.36 -6.07 2.32
N THR A 188 -18.15 -7.13 2.20
CA THR A 188 -18.93 -7.43 1.00
C THR A 188 -19.90 -6.31 0.67
N ALA A 189 -20.66 -5.81 1.64
CA ALA A 189 -21.58 -4.70 1.41
C ALA A 189 -20.85 -3.43 0.94
N VAL A 190 -19.66 -3.14 1.48
CA VAL A 190 -18.82 -2.01 1.00
C VAL A 190 -18.39 -2.22 -0.46
N VAL A 191 -17.97 -3.43 -0.82
CA VAL A 191 -17.56 -3.74 -2.20
C VAL A 191 -18.76 -3.60 -3.15
N GLU A 192 -19.92 -4.16 -2.81
CA GLU A 192 -21.16 -4.03 -3.62
C GLU A 192 -21.57 -2.57 -3.83
N LEU A 193 -21.43 -1.73 -2.80
CA LEU A 193 -21.68 -0.29 -2.91
C LEU A 193 -20.71 0.38 -3.90
N LEU A 194 -19.43 0.02 -3.85
CA LEU A 194 -18.41 0.55 -4.77
C LEU A 194 -18.60 0.05 -6.21
N GLU A 195 -19.09 -1.18 -6.41
CA GLU A 195 -19.36 -1.74 -7.74
C GLU A 195 -20.40 -0.93 -8.53
N THR A 196 -21.26 -0.18 -7.85
CA THR A 196 -22.23 0.73 -8.51
C THR A 196 -21.57 1.91 -9.23
N GLY A 197 -20.32 2.25 -8.87
CA GLY A 197 -19.61 3.44 -9.36
C GLY A 197 -20.13 4.77 -8.79
N GLU A 198 -21.17 4.76 -7.95
CA GLU A 198 -21.74 5.99 -7.40
C GLU A 198 -20.72 6.77 -6.55
N PHE A 199 -20.03 6.08 -5.66
CA PHE A 199 -19.14 6.73 -4.68
C PHE A 199 -17.86 7.28 -5.32
N GLN A 200 -17.33 6.57 -6.31
CA GLN A 200 -16.23 7.01 -7.17
C GLN A 200 -16.61 8.31 -7.88
N ARG A 201 -17.75 8.30 -8.61
CA ARG A 201 -18.24 9.49 -9.30
C ARG A 201 -18.44 10.66 -8.36
N ARG A 202 -19.10 10.43 -7.22
CA ARG A 202 -19.34 11.48 -6.20
C ARG A 202 -18.05 12.03 -5.61
N ALA A 203 -17.05 11.18 -5.35
CA ALA A 203 -15.76 11.62 -4.84
C ALA A 203 -15.04 12.53 -5.85
N ALA A 204 -15.08 12.19 -7.13
CA ALA A 204 -14.51 13.04 -8.20
C ALA A 204 -15.25 14.38 -8.32
N GLU A 205 -16.58 14.35 -8.42
CA GLU A 205 -17.42 15.55 -8.57
C GLU A 205 -17.29 16.51 -7.37
N LEU A 206 -17.45 15.99 -6.14
CA LEU A 206 -17.37 16.81 -4.93
C LEU A 206 -15.93 17.21 -4.61
N GLY A 207 -14.94 16.43 -5.02
CA GLY A 207 -13.52 16.78 -4.92
C GLY A 207 -13.18 18.03 -5.73
N ALA A 208 -13.73 18.17 -6.95
CA ALA A 208 -13.57 19.36 -7.76
C ALA A 208 -14.20 20.59 -7.08
N VAL A 209 -15.43 20.46 -6.59
CA VAL A 209 -16.13 21.54 -5.86
C VAL A 209 -15.32 22.02 -4.66
N LEU A 210 -14.80 21.08 -3.85
CA LEU A 210 -13.99 21.42 -2.68
C LEU A 210 -12.70 22.15 -3.08
N ARG A 211 -12.00 21.67 -4.11
CA ARG A 211 -10.76 22.27 -4.60
C ARG A 211 -10.98 23.70 -5.09
N GLU A 212 -11.99 23.91 -5.91
CA GLU A 212 -12.35 25.24 -6.44
C GLU A 212 -12.75 26.20 -5.32
N GLY A 213 -13.58 25.74 -4.38
CA GLY A 213 -14.01 26.52 -3.22
C GLY A 213 -12.84 26.96 -2.33
N LEU A 214 -11.90 26.06 -2.04
CA LEU A 214 -10.71 26.38 -1.24
C LEU A 214 -9.73 27.28 -1.98
N ALA A 215 -9.53 27.08 -3.29
CA ALA A 215 -8.65 27.94 -4.09
C ALA A 215 -9.11 29.41 -4.09
N ALA A 216 -10.43 29.65 -4.08
CA ALA A 216 -11.01 30.99 -4.00
C ALA A 216 -10.80 31.71 -2.64
N LEU A 217 -10.33 30.98 -1.63
CA LEU A 217 -10.05 31.47 -0.28
C LEU A 217 -8.55 31.63 0.00
N ALA A 218 -7.67 31.06 -0.82
CA ALA A 218 -6.22 31.14 -0.61
C ALA A 218 -5.72 32.59 -0.71
N GLY A 219 -5.13 33.11 0.37
CA GLY A 219 -4.58 34.47 0.43
C GLY A 219 -5.61 35.59 0.68
N LYS A 220 -6.84 35.25 1.09
CA LYS A 220 -7.76 36.17 1.77
C LYS A 220 -7.62 36.03 3.28
#